data_AF-A0A954N774-F1
#
_entry.id   AF-A0A954N774-F1
#
_cell.length_a   1.000
_cell.length_b   1.000
_cell.length_c   1.000
_cell.angle_alpha   90.00
_cell.angle_beta   90.00
_cell.angle_gamma   90.00
#
_symmetry.space_group_name_H-M   'P 1'
#
loop_
_entity.id
_entity.type
_entity.pdbx_description
1 polymer ?
#
loop_
_entity_poly.entity_id
_entity_poly.type
_entity_poly.pdbx_seq_one_letter_code
_entity_poly.pdbx_strand_id
1 'polypeptide(L)'
;YKPYTKSEQEELILNQKSLTARTAWINLFDEFLASLKYDFEYNGEKKTLTQPALLSLVYDADRNKRRAAQECLYAELSSHELILTNIFNALAQDHGLNDQIRNYASPMASRHLANEVSPEVVNRMMEVVEGNYPIAHRYYKLKSKLIGLEKMATYDQYAPVVKKMPSCEYQEGKKTVLAAFRKFHRTMEDIASRFFDDDWIDAEVRPGKRGGAFSAGTVPS
;
A
#
# COMPACT_ATOMS: atom_id res chain seq x y z
N TYR A 1 17.66 -10.51 -19.37
CA TYR A 1 17.19 -9.36 -20.16
C TYR A 1 17.36 -9.52 -21.67
N LYS A 2 18.55 -9.84 -22.20
CA LYS A 2 18.84 -9.86 -23.65
C LYS A 2 17.76 -10.48 -24.57
N PRO A 3 17.12 -11.63 -24.24
CA PRO A 3 16.06 -12.19 -25.09
C PRO A 3 14.77 -11.34 -25.17
N TYR A 4 14.55 -10.47 -24.21
CA TYR A 4 13.36 -9.60 -24.06
C TYR A 4 13.66 -8.12 -24.37
N THR A 5 14.91 -7.82 -24.72
CA THR A 5 15.35 -6.51 -25.19
C THR A 5 15.15 -6.45 -26.70
N LYS A 6 14.42 -5.44 -27.16
CA LYS A 6 14.12 -5.17 -28.57
C LYS A 6 15.24 -4.38 -29.22
N SER A 7 15.07 -4.01 -30.49
CA SER A 7 16.02 -3.09 -31.13
C SER A 7 16.10 -1.77 -30.35
N GLU A 8 17.22 -1.05 -30.46
CA GLU A 8 17.42 0.23 -29.79
C GLU A 8 16.27 1.22 -30.09
N GLN A 9 15.80 1.25 -31.35
CA GLN A 9 14.69 2.11 -31.75
C GLN A 9 13.37 1.71 -31.09
N GLU A 10 13.05 0.41 -31.01
CA GLU A 10 11.86 -0.08 -30.32
C GLU A 10 11.91 0.21 -28.81
N GLU A 11 13.07 0.00 -28.17
CA GLU A 11 13.27 0.30 -26.76
C GLU A 11 13.14 1.80 -26.47
N LEU A 12 13.68 2.65 -27.34
CA LEU A 12 13.53 4.10 -27.25
C LEU A 12 12.06 4.50 -27.33
N ILE A 13 11.31 3.95 -28.29
CA ILE A 13 9.87 4.22 -28.44
C ILE A 13 9.10 3.77 -27.20
N LEU A 14 9.35 2.55 -26.68
CA LEU A 14 8.70 2.05 -25.47
C LEU A 14 8.98 2.95 -24.27
N ASN A 15 10.24 3.35 -24.07
CA ASN A 15 10.64 4.23 -22.98
C ASN A 15 9.96 5.60 -23.07
N GLN A 16 9.96 6.23 -24.25
CA GLN A 16 9.30 7.52 -24.44
C GLN A 16 7.79 7.43 -24.26
N LYS A 17 7.15 6.38 -24.80
CA LYS A 17 5.70 6.17 -24.70
C LYS A 17 5.25 5.87 -23.28
N SER A 18 6.10 5.25 -22.46
CA SER A 18 5.79 4.93 -21.06
C SER A 18 5.37 6.14 -20.24
N LEU A 19 5.85 7.34 -20.57
CA LEU A 19 5.50 8.60 -19.92
C LEU A 19 4.03 8.96 -20.14
N THR A 20 3.53 8.76 -21.35
CA THR A 20 2.14 9.05 -21.75
C THR A 20 1.20 7.85 -21.61
N ALA A 21 1.74 6.67 -21.28
CA ALA A 21 0.98 5.43 -21.08
C ALA A 21 0.99 5.07 -19.58
N ARG A 22 1.67 3.99 -19.19
CA ARG A 22 1.73 3.49 -17.80
C ARG A 22 1.94 4.58 -16.76
N THR A 23 2.91 5.48 -16.96
CA THR A 23 3.26 6.51 -15.97
C THR A 23 2.13 7.51 -15.78
N ALA A 24 1.54 8.00 -16.88
CA ALA A 24 0.40 8.92 -16.82
C ALA A 24 -0.80 8.31 -16.09
N TRP A 25 -1.11 7.03 -16.33
CA TRP A 25 -2.22 6.34 -15.65
C TRP A 25 -1.96 6.09 -14.16
N ILE A 26 -0.72 5.78 -13.77
CA ILE A 26 -0.34 5.66 -12.35
C ILE A 26 -0.42 7.03 -11.65
N ASN A 27 0.06 8.09 -12.29
CA ASN A 27 -0.02 9.44 -11.74
C ASN A 27 -1.49 9.85 -11.57
N LEU A 28 -2.34 9.59 -12.56
CA LEU A 28 -3.77 9.85 -12.46
C LEU A 28 -4.39 9.07 -11.30
N PHE A 29 -4.06 7.80 -11.11
CA PHE A 29 -4.53 7.01 -9.96
C PHE A 29 -4.13 7.64 -8.62
N ASP A 30 -2.84 7.96 -8.47
CA ASP A 30 -2.29 8.52 -7.23
C ASP A 30 -2.90 9.90 -6.92
N GLU A 31 -2.96 10.79 -7.91
CA GLU A 31 -3.53 12.14 -7.79
C GLU A 31 -5.03 12.10 -7.54
N PHE A 32 -5.76 11.25 -8.26
CA PHE A 32 -7.20 11.09 -8.09
C PHE A 32 -7.51 10.63 -6.66
N LEU A 33 -6.89 9.56 -6.17
CA LEU A 33 -7.11 9.08 -4.81
C LEU A 33 -6.69 10.11 -3.75
N ALA A 34 -5.60 10.85 -3.96
CA ALA A 34 -5.15 11.91 -3.05
C ALA A 34 -6.11 13.12 -3.02
N SER A 35 -6.88 13.32 -4.09
CA SER A 35 -7.87 14.40 -4.18
C SER A 35 -9.19 14.07 -3.47
N LEU A 36 -9.49 12.79 -3.25
CA LEU A 36 -10.75 12.36 -2.64
C LEU A 36 -10.90 12.85 -1.20
N LYS A 37 -12.13 13.18 -0.86
CA LYS A 37 -12.56 13.59 0.48
C LYS A 37 -13.68 12.67 0.93
N TYR A 38 -13.67 12.33 2.21
CA TYR A 38 -14.60 11.36 2.76
C TYR A 38 -15.46 12.05 3.82
N ASP A 39 -16.74 12.25 3.52
CA ASP A 39 -17.70 12.79 4.46
C ASP A 39 -18.14 11.70 5.43
N PHE A 40 -17.42 11.63 6.55
CA PHE A 40 -17.62 10.63 7.60
C PHE A 40 -18.57 11.18 8.68
N GLU A 41 -19.61 10.41 8.97
CA GLU A 41 -20.55 10.68 10.06
C GLU A 41 -20.55 9.55 11.09
N TYR A 42 -20.40 9.89 12.37
CA TYR A 42 -20.51 8.94 13.46
C TYR A 42 -21.03 9.60 14.74
N ASN A 43 -22.04 9.01 15.38
CA ASN A 43 -22.68 9.53 16.60
C ASN A 43 -23.14 11.01 16.48
N GLY A 44 -23.63 11.40 15.29
CA GLY A 44 -24.08 12.77 15.01
C GLY A 44 -22.96 13.78 14.74
N GLU A 45 -21.70 13.36 14.80
CA GLU A 45 -20.56 14.18 14.42
C GLU A 45 -20.21 13.96 12.94
N LYS A 46 -20.17 15.04 12.16
CA LYS A 46 -19.79 15.03 10.75
C LYS A 46 -18.40 15.62 10.56
N LYS A 47 -17.55 14.92 9.82
CA LYS A 47 -16.18 15.33 9.49
C LYS A 47 -15.87 14.97 8.05
N THR A 48 -15.21 15.88 7.34
CA THR A 48 -14.58 15.56 6.06
C THR A 48 -13.14 15.13 6.32
N LEU A 49 -12.79 13.90 5.93
CA LEU A 49 -11.49 13.29 6.20
C LEU A 49 -10.72 13.04 4.90
N THR A 50 -9.39 12.99 5.00
CA THR A 50 -8.54 12.40 3.97
C THR A 50 -8.59 10.87 4.06
N GLN A 51 -8.21 10.15 3.00
CA GLN A 51 -8.18 8.68 3.04
C GLN A 51 -7.33 8.13 4.20
N PRO A 52 -6.09 8.60 4.48
CA PRO A 52 -5.32 8.08 5.60
C PRO A 52 -5.98 8.36 6.96
N ALA A 53 -6.62 9.53 7.13
CA ALA A 53 -7.34 9.86 8.35
C ALA A 53 -8.55 8.93 8.56
N LEU A 54 -9.31 8.64 7.50
CA LEU A 54 -10.42 7.67 7.54
C LEU A 54 -9.92 6.25 7.85
N LEU A 55 -8.87 5.81 7.17
CA LEU A 55 -8.28 4.48 7.38
C LEU A 55 -7.69 4.32 8.78
N SER A 56 -7.27 5.39 9.46
CA SER A 56 -6.86 5.30 10.86
C SER A 56 -8.01 4.84 11.79
N LEU A 57 -9.26 5.12 11.42
CA LEU A 57 -10.44 4.75 12.22
C LEU A 57 -10.74 3.25 12.20
N VAL A 58 -10.21 2.48 11.24
CA VAL A 58 -10.39 1.01 11.21
C VAL A 58 -9.61 0.31 12.33
N TYR A 59 -8.76 1.03 13.06
CA TYR A 59 -8.05 0.55 14.25
C TYR A 59 -8.74 0.96 15.56
N ASP A 60 -9.87 1.67 15.49
CA ASP A 60 -10.60 2.11 16.69
C ASP A 60 -11.18 0.89 17.46
N ALA A 61 -11.25 0.99 18.79
CA ALA A 61 -11.82 -0.06 19.62
C ALA A 61 -13.33 -0.21 19.38
N ASP A 62 -14.01 0.88 19.00
CA ASP A 62 -15.43 0.89 18.69
C ASP A 62 -15.72 0.24 17.32
N ARG A 63 -16.39 -0.90 17.36
CA ARG A 63 -16.76 -1.68 16.17
C ARG A 63 -17.65 -0.92 15.20
N ASN A 64 -18.59 -0.13 15.69
CA ASN A 64 -19.52 0.61 14.83
C ASN A 64 -18.80 1.74 14.10
N LYS A 65 -17.82 2.37 14.75
CA LYS A 65 -16.97 3.37 14.12
C LYS A 65 -16.10 2.77 13.02
N ARG A 66 -15.48 1.61 13.27
CA ARG A 66 -14.72 0.88 12.23
C ARG A 66 -15.58 0.52 11.02
N ARG A 67 -16.80 0.03 11.28
CA ARG A 67 -17.78 -0.30 10.25
C ARG A 67 -18.15 0.94 9.43
N ALA A 68 -18.54 2.03 10.08
CA ALA A 68 -18.89 3.29 9.42
C ALA A 68 -17.73 3.82 8.58
N ALA A 69 -16.49 3.70 9.07
CA ALA A 69 -15.30 4.14 8.32
C ALA A 69 -15.08 3.30 7.06
N GLN A 70 -15.24 1.97 7.15
CA GLN A 70 -15.11 1.08 5.99
C GLN A 70 -16.26 1.28 4.98
N GLU A 71 -17.49 1.45 5.45
CA GLU A 71 -18.65 1.75 4.59
C GLU A 71 -18.49 3.09 3.87
N CYS A 72 -18.04 4.14 4.58
CA CYS A 72 -17.71 5.44 4.00
C CYS A 72 -16.62 5.33 2.92
N LEU A 73 -15.54 4.59 3.20
CA LEU A 73 -14.46 4.35 2.23
C LEU A 73 -15.00 3.71 0.95
N TYR A 74 -15.76 2.62 1.07
CA TYR A 74 -16.25 1.91 -0.10
C TYR A 74 -17.35 2.67 -0.82
N ALA A 75 -18.21 3.41 -0.13
CA ALA A 75 -19.23 4.24 -0.77
C ALA A 75 -18.58 5.30 -1.68
N GLU A 76 -17.55 5.99 -1.17
CA GLU A 76 -16.81 6.98 -1.94
C GLU A 76 -16.06 6.33 -3.12
N LEU A 77 -15.35 5.22 -2.91
CA LEU A 77 -14.67 4.54 -4.02
C LEU A 77 -15.64 4.00 -5.07
N SER A 78 -16.81 3.50 -4.66
CA SER A 78 -17.83 2.96 -5.57
C SER A 78 -18.47 4.06 -6.40
N SER A 79 -18.63 5.28 -5.87
CA SER A 79 -19.16 6.41 -6.64
C SER A 79 -18.26 6.81 -7.82
N HIS A 80 -16.98 6.39 -7.79
CA HIS A 80 -15.98 6.63 -8.83
C HIS A 80 -15.58 5.36 -9.60
N GLU A 81 -16.43 4.33 -9.60
CA GLU A 81 -16.13 3.02 -10.21
C GLU A 81 -15.70 3.15 -11.68
N LEU A 82 -16.30 4.08 -12.43
CA LEU A 82 -16.00 4.28 -13.85
C LEU A 82 -14.54 4.71 -14.06
N ILE A 83 -14.07 5.67 -13.28
CA ILE A 83 -12.70 6.20 -13.41
C ILE A 83 -11.71 5.13 -12.96
N LEU A 84 -11.93 4.54 -11.78
CA LEU A 84 -11.03 3.53 -11.22
C LEU A 84 -10.92 2.29 -12.12
N THR A 85 -12.03 1.83 -12.69
CA THR A 85 -12.07 0.70 -13.62
C THR A 85 -11.33 1.03 -14.92
N ASN A 86 -11.53 2.23 -15.48
CA ASN A 86 -10.82 2.65 -16.69
C ASN A 86 -9.31 2.72 -16.47
N ILE A 87 -8.85 3.26 -15.34
CA ILE A 87 -7.43 3.29 -14.99
C ILE A 87 -6.86 1.86 -14.92
N PHE A 88 -7.53 0.96 -14.20
CA PHE A 88 -7.09 -0.43 -14.08
C PHE A 88 -7.03 -1.13 -15.44
N ASN A 89 -8.05 -0.97 -16.27
CA ASN A 89 -8.12 -1.58 -17.60
C ASN A 89 -7.00 -1.05 -18.51
N ALA A 90 -6.74 0.26 -18.50
CA ALA A 90 -5.66 0.84 -19.29
C ALA A 90 -4.28 0.30 -18.88
N LEU A 91 -4.03 0.19 -17.57
CA LEU A 91 -2.78 -0.37 -17.05
C LEU A 91 -2.63 -1.86 -17.37
N ALA A 92 -3.70 -2.64 -17.26
CA ALA A 92 -3.69 -4.06 -17.58
C ALA A 92 -3.46 -4.29 -19.09
N GLN A 93 -4.08 -3.49 -19.95
CA GLN A 93 -3.88 -3.54 -21.40
C GLN A 93 -2.46 -3.12 -21.79
N ASP A 94 -1.95 -2.01 -21.24
CA ASP A 94 -0.57 -1.57 -21.48
C ASP A 94 0.44 -2.64 -21.05
N HIS A 95 0.24 -3.25 -19.88
CA HIS A 95 1.07 -4.37 -19.41
C HIS A 95 1.04 -5.55 -20.39
N GLY A 96 -0.15 -5.97 -20.83
CA GLY A 96 -0.30 -7.06 -21.80
C GLY A 96 0.34 -6.77 -23.17
N LEU A 97 0.22 -5.54 -23.67
CA LEU A 97 0.88 -5.11 -24.91
C LEU A 97 2.41 -5.12 -24.76
N ASN A 98 2.93 -4.63 -23.63
CA ASN A 98 4.36 -4.69 -23.33
C ASN A 98 4.86 -6.14 -23.28
N ASP A 99 4.09 -7.04 -22.68
CA ASP A 99 4.43 -8.46 -22.63
C ASP A 99 4.48 -9.09 -24.02
N GLN A 100 3.50 -8.79 -24.88
CA GLN A 100 3.49 -9.25 -26.27
C GLN A 100 4.67 -8.71 -27.07
N ILE A 101 4.91 -7.39 -27.02
CA ILE A 101 6.04 -6.76 -27.74
C ILE A 101 7.36 -7.38 -27.28
N ARG A 102 7.51 -7.64 -25.97
CA ARG A 102 8.73 -8.21 -25.39
C ARG A 102 8.83 -9.73 -25.51
N ASN A 103 7.81 -10.42 -26.00
CA ASN A 103 7.71 -11.88 -26.05
C ASN A 103 7.81 -12.54 -24.67
N TYR A 104 7.23 -11.93 -23.63
CA TYR A 104 7.13 -12.58 -22.31
C TYR A 104 6.13 -13.74 -22.37
N ALA A 105 6.52 -14.89 -21.82
CA ALA A 105 5.71 -16.11 -21.86
C ALA A 105 4.50 -16.06 -20.91
N SER A 106 4.50 -15.16 -19.93
CA SER A 106 3.40 -14.94 -19.00
C SER A 106 3.42 -13.52 -18.44
N PRO A 107 2.29 -13.02 -17.90
CA PRO A 107 2.24 -11.69 -17.29
C PRO A 107 3.22 -11.45 -16.13
N MET A 108 3.65 -12.53 -15.47
CA MET A 108 4.59 -12.47 -14.35
C MET A 108 6.05 -12.54 -14.80
N ALA A 109 6.33 -12.97 -16.04
CA ALA A 109 7.69 -13.24 -16.50
C ALA A 109 8.60 -12.02 -16.44
N SER A 110 8.07 -10.82 -16.75
CA SER A 110 8.82 -9.57 -16.63
C SER A 110 9.24 -9.28 -15.18
N ARG A 111 8.40 -9.63 -14.19
CA ARG A 111 8.69 -9.46 -12.76
C ARG A 111 9.62 -10.54 -12.22
N HIS A 112 9.48 -11.78 -12.66
CA HIS A 112 10.43 -12.85 -12.37
C HIS A 112 11.85 -12.44 -12.79
N LEU A 113 11.98 -11.96 -14.02
CA LEU A 113 13.25 -11.47 -14.54
C LEU A 113 13.78 -10.26 -13.76
N ALA A 114 12.91 -9.29 -13.45
CA ALA A 114 13.30 -8.08 -12.72
C ALA A 114 13.80 -8.35 -11.29
N ASN A 115 13.27 -9.39 -10.66
CA ASN A 115 13.67 -9.79 -9.32
C ASN A 115 14.75 -10.89 -9.32
N GLU A 116 15.18 -11.36 -10.50
CA GLU A 116 16.11 -12.48 -10.66
C GLU A 116 15.63 -13.79 -9.99
N VAL A 117 14.32 -14.05 -10.05
CA VAL A 117 13.68 -15.22 -9.45
C VAL A 117 13.06 -16.11 -10.53
N SER A 118 13.16 -17.43 -10.38
CA SER A 118 12.55 -18.36 -11.32
C SER A 118 11.02 -18.48 -11.11
N PRO A 119 10.24 -18.78 -12.17
CA PRO A 119 8.80 -19.02 -12.04
C PRO A 119 8.46 -20.12 -11.02
N GLU A 120 9.29 -21.17 -10.94
CA GLU A 120 9.09 -22.31 -10.03
C GLU A 120 9.20 -21.88 -8.56
N VAL A 121 10.13 -20.97 -8.24
CA VAL A 121 10.27 -20.44 -6.88
C VAL A 121 9.02 -19.64 -6.48
N VAL A 122 8.50 -18.80 -7.38
CA VAL A 122 7.29 -18.01 -7.11
C VAL A 122 6.06 -18.92 -6.99
N ASN A 123 5.89 -19.89 -7.89
CA ASN A 123 4.82 -20.87 -7.79
C ASN A 123 4.90 -21.66 -6.49
N ARG A 124 6.10 -22.13 -6.11
CA ARG A 124 6.29 -22.86 -4.87
C ARG A 124 5.96 -22.02 -3.64
N MET A 125 6.32 -20.73 -3.65
CA MET A 125 5.93 -19.81 -2.60
C MET A 125 4.41 -19.70 -2.50
N MET A 126 3.70 -19.51 -3.62
CA MET A 126 2.24 -19.43 -3.65
C MET A 126 1.58 -20.71 -3.13
N GLU A 127 2.01 -21.88 -3.60
CA GLU A 127 1.52 -23.18 -3.11
C GLU A 127 1.70 -23.35 -1.60
N VAL A 128 2.88 -23.02 -1.08
CA VAL A 128 3.17 -23.13 0.36
C VAL A 128 2.32 -22.15 1.15
N VAL A 129 2.14 -20.91 0.68
CA VAL A 129 1.29 -19.92 1.35
C VAL A 129 -0.17 -20.38 1.38
N GLU A 130 -0.70 -20.82 0.24
CA GLU A 130 -2.09 -21.32 0.12
C GLU A 130 -2.33 -22.55 0.99
N GLY A 131 -1.39 -23.51 0.98
CA GLY A 131 -1.44 -24.69 1.84
C GLY A 131 -1.40 -24.38 3.34
N ASN A 132 -0.93 -23.18 3.71
CA ASN A 132 -0.82 -22.72 5.10
C ASN A 132 -1.86 -21.65 5.49
N TYR A 133 -2.87 -21.37 4.68
CA TYR A 133 -4.03 -20.56 5.07
C TYR A 133 -4.69 -20.96 6.41
N PRO A 134 -4.71 -22.25 6.83
CA PRO A 134 -5.17 -22.62 8.16
C PRO A 134 -4.48 -21.89 9.32
N ILE A 135 -3.23 -21.42 9.17
CA ILE A 135 -2.53 -20.61 10.17
C ILE A 135 -3.22 -19.26 10.34
N ALA A 136 -3.52 -18.58 9.23
CA ALA A 136 -4.27 -17.32 9.25
C ALA A 136 -5.70 -17.53 9.79
N HIS A 137 -6.38 -18.61 9.41
CA HIS A 137 -7.69 -18.96 9.95
C HIS A 137 -7.66 -19.17 11.46
N ARG A 138 -6.63 -19.87 11.98
CA ARG A 138 -6.43 -20.06 13.43
C ARG A 138 -6.21 -18.72 14.13
N TYR A 139 -5.39 -17.83 13.55
CA TYR A 139 -5.17 -16.48 14.08
C TYR A 139 -6.49 -15.69 14.19
N TYR A 140 -7.29 -15.62 13.12
CA TYR A 140 -8.55 -14.88 13.16
C TYR A 140 -9.60 -15.51 14.08
N LYS A 141 -9.66 -16.84 14.20
CA LYS A 141 -10.50 -17.52 15.20
C LYS A 141 -10.07 -17.21 16.63
N LEU A 142 -8.76 -17.12 16.89
CA LEU A 142 -8.26 -16.71 18.21
C LEU A 142 -8.60 -15.23 18.47
N LYS A 143 -8.32 -14.36 17.50
CA LYS A 143 -8.62 -12.93 17.60
C LYS A 143 -10.10 -12.70 17.86
N SER A 144 -11.01 -13.37 17.13
CA SER A 144 -12.46 -13.23 17.33
C SER A 144 -12.87 -13.55 18.76
N LYS A 145 -12.35 -14.64 19.34
CA LYS A 145 -12.57 -14.99 20.76
C LYS A 145 -12.06 -13.91 21.70
N LEU A 146 -10.85 -13.38 21.46
CA LEU A 146 -10.23 -12.36 22.32
C LEU A 146 -11.01 -11.03 22.31
N ILE A 147 -11.62 -10.68 21.17
CA ILE A 147 -12.43 -9.45 21.04
C ILE A 147 -13.93 -9.70 21.27
N GLY A 148 -14.32 -10.89 21.73
CA GLY A 148 -15.70 -11.23 22.09
C GLY A 148 -16.66 -11.35 20.90
N LEU A 149 -16.17 -11.69 19.71
CA LEU A 149 -16.97 -11.88 18.51
C LEU A 149 -17.08 -13.36 18.11
N GLU A 150 -18.30 -13.80 17.83
CA GLU A 150 -18.57 -15.11 17.24
C GLU A 150 -18.05 -15.18 15.80
N LYS A 151 -18.30 -14.13 15.01
CA LYS A 151 -17.86 -14.00 13.62
C LYS A 151 -17.30 -12.60 13.36
N MET A 152 -16.12 -12.56 12.75
CA MET A 152 -15.48 -11.33 12.31
C MET A 152 -16.03 -10.89 10.95
N ALA A 153 -16.24 -9.59 10.79
CA ALA A 153 -16.38 -8.94 9.50
C ALA A 153 -15.03 -8.40 9.03
N THR A 154 -14.96 -7.88 7.80
CA THR A 154 -13.75 -7.25 7.25
C THR A 154 -13.28 -6.06 8.10
N TYR A 155 -14.19 -5.23 8.62
CA TYR A 155 -13.88 -4.11 9.54
C TYR A 155 -13.42 -4.56 10.94
N ASP A 156 -13.39 -5.86 11.24
CA ASP A 156 -12.84 -6.38 12.50
C ASP A 156 -11.37 -6.80 12.38
N GLN A 157 -10.81 -6.87 11.16
CA GLN A 157 -9.44 -7.35 10.90
C GLN A 157 -8.39 -6.54 11.67
N TYR A 158 -8.58 -5.23 11.79
CA TYR A 158 -7.67 -4.30 12.48
C TYR A 158 -8.12 -3.93 13.90
N ALA A 159 -9.24 -4.50 14.38
CA ALA A 159 -9.72 -4.27 15.73
C ALA A 159 -8.60 -4.55 16.76
N PRO A 160 -8.36 -3.64 17.72
CA PRO A 160 -7.35 -3.87 18.72
C PRO A 160 -7.82 -4.99 19.66
N VAL A 161 -6.90 -5.87 20.04
CA VAL A 161 -7.18 -6.90 21.07
C VAL A 161 -7.30 -6.27 22.45
N VAL A 162 -6.59 -5.16 22.66
CA VAL A 162 -6.66 -4.36 23.89
C VAL A 162 -7.69 -3.24 23.73
N LYS A 163 -8.36 -2.85 24.83
CA LYS A 163 -9.41 -1.83 24.80
C LYS A 163 -8.91 -0.44 24.37
N LYS A 164 -7.63 -0.13 24.56
CA LYS A 164 -7.04 1.15 24.21
C LYS A 164 -5.61 0.96 23.71
N MET A 165 -5.37 1.29 22.46
CA MET A 165 -4.01 1.48 21.94
C MET A 165 -3.52 2.85 22.42
N PRO A 166 -2.32 2.96 23.01
CA PRO A 166 -1.76 4.25 23.36
C PRO A 166 -1.46 5.04 22.08
N SER A 167 -1.68 6.35 22.12
CA SER A 167 -1.17 7.25 21.08
C SER A 167 0.36 7.29 21.14
N CYS A 168 0.99 7.45 19.97
CA CYS A 168 2.42 7.67 19.86
C CYS A 168 2.64 9.07 19.28
N GLU A 169 3.15 9.98 20.10
CA GLU A 169 3.57 11.29 19.60
C GLU A 169 4.83 11.14 18.74
N TYR A 170 4.97 12.03 17.75
CA TYR A 170 6.07 11.93 16.77
C TYR A 170 7.45 11.88 17.44
N GLN A 171 7.68 12.67 18.49
CA GLN A 171 8.95 12.69 19.22
C GLN A 171 9.22 11.38 19.98
N GLU A 172 8.19 10.78 20.57
CA GLU A 172 8.33 9.47 21.21
C GLU A 172 8.58 8.37 20.18
N GLY A 173 7.97 8.48 19.00
CA GLY A 173 8.25 7.66 17.83
C GLY A 173 9.72 7.77 17.39
N LYS A 174 10.24 9.00 17.19
CA LYS A 174 11.65 9.27 16.86
C LYS A 174 12.57 8.59 17.89
N LYS A 175 12.34 8.85 19.17
CA LYS A 175 13.15 8.28 20.27
C LYS A 175 13.14 6.75 20.27
N THR A 176 11.97 6.14 20.09
CA THR A 176 11.82 4.67 20.06
C THR A 176 12.60 4.06 18.90
N VAL A 177 12.49 4.65 17.70
CA VAL A 177 13.19 4.18 16.49
C VAL A 177 14.71 4.30 16.66
N LEU A 178 15.21 5.46 17.11
CA LEU A 178 16.65 5.67 17.31
C LEU A 178 17.21 4.74 18.40
N ALA A 179 16.48 4.55 19.51
CA ALA A 179 16.89 3.60 20.55
C ALA A 179 16.94 2.16 20.05
N ALA A 180 16.00 1.75 19.18
CA ALA A 180 16.01 0.43 18.56
C ALA A 180 17.23 0.25 17.64
N PHE A 181 17.54 1.26 16.81
CA PHE A 181 18.74 1.22 15.98
C PHE A 181 20.02 1.22 16.80
N ARG A 182 20.11 2.03 17.88
CA ARG A 182 21.25 2.04 18.80
C ARG A 182 21.51 0.67 19.39
N LYS A 183 20.44 -0.02 19.83
CA LYS A 183 20.50 -1.36 20.42
C LYS A 183 21.02 -2.40 19.43
N PHE A 184 20.75 -2.23 18.15
CA PHE A 184 21.29 -3.08 17.10
C PHE A 184 22.76 -2.70 16.79
N HIS A 185 23.01 -1.45 16.40
CA HIS A 185 24.35 -0.95 16.12
C HIS A 185 24.40 0.59 16.10
N ARG A 186 25.49 1.19 16.62
CA ARG A 186 25.65 2.65 16.66
C ARG A 186 25.52 3.32 15.29
N THR A 187 26.20 2.78 14.29
CA THR A 187 26.16 3.33 12.92
C THR A 187 24.75 3.39 12.33
N MET A 188 23.86 2.46 12.71
CA MET A 188 22.47 2.49 12.23
C MET A 188 21.68 3.63 12.87
N GLU A 189 21.94 3.93 14.15
CA GLU A 189 21.39 5.12 14.81
C GLU A 189 21.95 6.40 14.19
N ASP A 190 23.26 6.46 13.93
CA ASP A 190 23.89 7.63 13.32
C ASP A 190 23.29 7.92 11.92
N ILE A 191 23.07 6.87 11.11
CA ILE A 191 22.41 6.99 9.80
C ILE A 191 20.95 7.42 9.95
N ALA A 192 20.19 6.77 10.85
CA ALA A 192 18.77 7.09 11.04
C ALA A 192 18.55 8.50 11.61
N SER A 193 19.44 8.97 12.49
CA SER A 193 19.38 10.32 13.08
C SER A 193 19.39 11.39 12.02
N ARG A 194 20.22 11.22 10.97
CA ARG A 194 20.29 12.16 9.84
C ARG A 194 18.94 12.36 9.14
N PHE A 195 18.09 11.34 9.03
CA PHE A 195 16.79 11.51 8.42
C PHE A 195 15.90 12.51 9.19
N PHE A 196 16.07 12.57 10.51
CA PHE A 196 15.34 13.53 11.35
C PHE A 196 16.05 14.87 11.47
N ASP A 197 17.37 14.88 11.46
CA ASP A 197 18.16 16.09 11.70
C ASP A 197 18.36 16.92 10.43
N ASP A 198 18.36 16.27 9.26
CA ASP A 198 18.49 16.89 7.93
C ASP A 198 17.11 17.12 7.24
N ASP A 199 15.99 16.96 7.96
CA ASP A 199 14.61 17.14 7.46
C ASP A 199 14.23 16.28 6.24
N TRP A 200 14.69 15.03 6.19
CA TRP A 200 14.38 14.10 5.08
C TRP A 200 13.05 13.35 5.24
N ILE A 201 12.25 13.69 6.25
CA ILE A 201 10.98 13.04 6.55
C ILE A 201 9.84 14.05 6.44
N ASP A 202 8.97 13.86 5.45
CA ASP A 202 7.68 14.54 5.38
C ASP A 202 6.60 13.66 6.04
N ALA A 203 6.39 13.81 7.35
CA ALA A 203 5.52 12.95 8.15
C ALA A 203 4.03 13.35 8.16
N GLU A 204 3.71 14.64 8.08
CA GLU A 204 2.36 15.15 8.35
C GLU A 204 1.33 14.73 7.29
N VAL A 205 0.13 14.32 7.73
CA VAL A 205 -1.00 14.02 6.84
C VAL A 205 -1.71 15.32 6.50
N ARG A 206 -1.88 15.60 5.20
CA ARG A 206 -2.58 16.80 4.70
C ARG A 206 -3.34 16.53 3.40
N PRO A 207 -4.40 17.31 3.09
CA PRO A 207 -5.14 17.19 1.82
C PRO A 207 -4.21 17.30 0.60
N GLY A 208 -4.45 16.49 -0.42
CA GLY A 208 -3.64 16.45 -1.65
C GLY A 208 -2.29 15.73 -1.52
N LYS A 209 -1.87 15.32 -0.31
CA LYS A 209 -0.68 14.46 -0.13
C LYS A 209 -1.04 13.02 -0.48
N ARG A 210 -0.17 12.36 -1.27
CA ARG A 210 -0.29 10.93 -1.58
C ARG A 210 -0.36 10.10 -0.30
N GLY A 211 -1.30 9.15 -0.27
CA GLY A 211 -1.45 8.21 0.85
C GLY A 211 -0.32 7.19 0.95
N GLY A 212 -0.27 6.47 2.08
CA GLY A 212 0.76 5.46 2.35
C GLY A 212 2.08 6.06 2.85
N ALA A 213 3.17 5.31 2.68
CA ALA A 213 4.53 5.72 3.01
C ALA A 213 5.51 5.11 1.99
N PHE A 214 6.58 5.83 1.67
CA PHE A 214 7.64 5.37 0.76
C PHE A 214 8.99 5.95 1.16
N SER A 215 10.07 5.37 0.59
CA SER A 215 11.42 5.92 0.63
C SER A 215 11.91 6.06 -0.82
N ALA A 216 12.55 7.18 -1.14
CA ALA A 216 13.07 7.47 -2.47
C ALA A 216 14.45 8.13 -2.37
N GLY A 217 15.32 7.84 -3.33
CA GLY A 217 16.62 8.50 -3.47
C GLY A 217 16.49 9.80 -4.27
N THR A 218 17.33 10.79 -3.94
CA THR A 218 17.44 12.06 -4.68
C THR A 218 18.49 12.05 -5.77
N VAL A 219 19.23 10.94 -5.91
CA VAL A 219 20.24 10.73 -6.95
C VAL A 219 19.78 9.65 -7.93
N PRO A 220 19.94 9.86 -9.25
CA PRO A 220 19.69 8.81 -10.24
C PRO A 220 20.61 7.61 -9.97
N SER A 221 20.02 6.41 -9.98
CA SER A 221 20.72 5.12 -9.93
C SER A 221 21.09 4.61 -11.32
#